data_AF-A0A956LA41-F1
#
_entry.id   AF-A0A956LA41-F1
#
_cell.length_a   1.000
_cell.length_b   1.000
_cell.length_c   1.000
_cell.angle_alpha   90.00
_cell.angle_beta   90.00
_cell.angle_gamma   90.00
#
_symmetry.space_group_name_H-M   'P 1'
#
loop_
_entity.id
_entity.type
_entity.pdbx_description
1 polymer ?
#
loop_
_entity_poly.entity_id
_entity_poly.type
_entity_poly.pdbx_seq_one_letter_code
_entity_poly.pdbx_strand_id
1 'polypeptide(L)'
;MKLARRRGPGLGLALALALTGCSGDDGETDTGLGDPFFPEGYQASYTEVRDCRGSGDHNLNKIRILASPEALGPYQDRDAPFPEGAVVLKEEHDFG
;
A
#
# COMPACT_ATOMS: atom_id res chain seq x y z
N MET A 1 19.26 -52.25 -24.49
CA MET A 1 20.47 -51.40 -24.34
C MET A 1 20.13 -50.25 -23.38
N LYS A 2 21.05 -49.98 -22.45
CA LYS A 2 20.96 -48.98 -21.36
C LYS A 2 20.91 -47.56 -21.94
N LEU A 3 20.21 -46.63 -21.27
CA LEU A 3 20.86 -45.54 -20.53
C LEU A 3 19.82 -44.77 -19.68
N ALA A 4 20.04 -44.80 -18.38
CA ALA A 4 19.41 -43.92 -17.40
C ALA A 4 20.02 -42.51 -17.51
N ARG A 5 19.21 -41.48 -17.23
CA ARG A 5 19.73 -40.16 -16.86
C ARG A 5 19.04 -39.69 -15.57
N ARG A 6 19.75 -39.88 -14.46
CA ARG A 6 19.52 -39.15 -13.20
C ARG A 6 20.12 -37.76 -13.34
N ARG A 7 19.40 -36.72 -12.93
CA ARG A 7 19.97 -35.46 -12.44
C ARG A 7 19.19 -35.05 -11.20
N GLY A 8 19.92 -34.91 -10.10
CA GLY A 8 19.43 -34.61 -8.76
C GLY A 8 19.12 -33.12 -8.55
N PRO A 9 19.06 -32.69 -7.28
CA PRO A 9 18.14 -31.67 -6.80
C PRO A 9 18.60 -30.27 -7.16
N GLY A 10 17.72 -29.49 -7.79
CA GLY A 10 17.87 -28.04 -7.86
C GLY A 10 17.47 -27.46 -6.52
N LEU A 11 18.47 -27.20 -5.67
CA LEU A 11 18.36 -26.39 -4.47
C LEU A 11 17.96 -24.97 -4.89
N GLY A 12 16.65 -24.71 -4.97
CA GLY A 12 16.10 -23.38 -5.25
C GLY A 12 16.25 -22.51 -4.02
N LEU A 13 17.30 -21.68 -4.00
CA LEU A 13 17.50 -20.62 -3.02
C LEU A 13 16.35 -19.61 -3.15
N ALA A 14 15.32 -19.74 -2.31
CA ALA A 14 14.23 -18.77 -2.23
C ALA A 14 14.77 -17.48 -1.57
N LEU A 15 15.13 -16.51 -2.40
CA LEU A 15 15.50 -15.17 -1.94
C LEU A 15 14.22 -14.42 -1.56
N ALA A 16 13.85 -14.48 -0.28
CA ALA A 16 12.77 -13.67 0.27
C ALA A 16 13.23 -12.21 0.34
N LEU A 17 12.91 -11.40 -0.69
CA LEU A 17 12.97 -9.95 -0.59
C LEU A 17 11.82 -9.47 0.31
N ALA A 18 12.09 -9.36 1.60
CA ALA A 18 11.27 -8.59 2.52
C ALA A 18 11.50 -7.10 2.25
N LEU A 19 10.71 -6.49 1.37
CA LEU A 19 10.57 -5.04 1.28
C LEU A 19 9.61 -4.58 2.39
N THR A 20 10.06 -4.65 3.64
CA THR A 20 9.43 -3.94 4.75
C THR A 20 9.82 -2.47 4.63
N GLY A 21 8.94 -1.65 4.07
CA GLY A 21 9.26 -0.25 3.80
C GLY A 21 8.05 0.65 3.64
N CYS A 22 7.09 0.51 4.56
CA CYS A 22 6.16 1.57 4.93
C CYS A 22 6.18 1.61 6.48
N SER A 23 7.33 1.98 7.04
CA SER A 23 7.50 2.33 8.45
C SER A 23 8.13 3.72 8.46
N GLY A 24 7.29 4.74 8.27
CA GLY A 24 7.68 6.13 8.39
C GLY A 24 7.72 6.52 9.86
N ASP A 25 8.93 6.70 10.37
CA ASP A 25 9.24 7.52 11.55
C ASP A 25 9.86 8.81 11.03
N ASP A 26 9.01 9.77 10.71
CA ASP A 26 9.37 11.09 10.23
C ASP A 26 8.37 12.08 10.85
N GLY A 27 8.50 12.20 12.17
CA GLY A 27 7.75 13.11 13.03
C GLY A 27 8.10 14.57 12.79
N GLU A 28 7.73 15.11 11.63
CA GLU A 28 7.60 16.54 11.43
C GLU A 28 6.14 16.94 11.67
N THR A 29 5.83 17.31 12.92
CA THR A 29 4.52 17.88 13.25
C THR A 29 4.44 19.28 12.62
N ASP A 30 3.92 19.36 11.40
CA ASP A 30 3.47 20.60 10.80
C ASP A 30 2.30 21.13 11.64
N THR A 31 2.61 22.09 12.52
CA THR A 31 1.65 22.70 13.46
C THR A 31 0.81 23.82 12.82
N GLY A 32 0.91 24.02 11.49
CA GLY A 32 0.26 25.11 10.77
C GLY A 32 -1.01 24.74 9.99
N LEU A 33 -1.32 23.46 9.83
CA LEU A 33 -2.48 22.98 9.11
C LEU A 33 -3.57 22.65 10.13
N GLY A 34 -4.79 23.17 9.94
CA GLY A 34 -5.92 22.87 10.84
C GLY A 34 -6.20 21.38 10.97
N ASP A 35 -7.20 21.01 11.78
CA ASP A 35 -7.54 19.60 12.00
C ASP A 35 -7.63 18.83 10.67
N PRO A 36 -6.98 17.67 10.55
CA PRO A 36 -6.99 16.91 9.32
C PRO A 36 -8.44 16.59 8.92
N PHE A 37 -8.72 16.65 7.62
CA PHE A 37 -10.06 16.34 7.12
C PHE A 37 -10.44 14.86 7.33
N PHE A 38 -9.44 13.99 7.50
CA PHE A 38 -9.64 12.57 7.79
C PHE A 38 -9.68 12.31 9.31
N PRO A 39 -10.42 11.27 9.77
CA PRO A 39 -10.55 10.97 11.18
C PRO A 39 -9.21 10.64 11.86
N GLU A 40 -9.07 11.00 13.13
CA GLU A 40 -7.99 10.49 13.96
C GLU A 40 -8.03 8.95 13.99
N GLY A 41 -6.87 8.30 13.82
CA GLY A 41 -6.78 6.84 13.80
C GLY A 41 -7.35 6.17 12.55
N TYR A 42 -7.51 6.90 11.44
CA TYR A 42 -7.94 6.32 10.16
C TYR A 42 -7.08 5.12 9.73
N GLN A 43 -5.81 5.06 10.13
CA GLN A 43 -4.92 3.93 9.80
C GLN A 43 -5.42 2.60 10.39
N ALA A 44 -6.15 2.64 11.51
CA ALA A 44 -6.72 1.46 12.15
C ALA A 44 -8.09 1.06 11.58
N SER A 45 -8.80 1.99 10.95
CA SER A 45 -10.18 1.77 10.48
C SER A 45 -10.32 1.67 8.96
N TYR A 46 -9.37 2.21 8.20
CA TYR A 46 -9.40 2.19 6.74
C TYR A 46 -8.67 0.95 6.21
N THR A 47 -9.16 0.44 5.08
CA THR A 47 -8.58 -0.72 4.42
C THR A 47 -7.57 -0.27 3.37
N GLU A 48 -6.35 -0.80 3.42
CA GLU A 48 -5.40 -0.63 2.32
C GLU A 48 -5.93 -1.33 1.06
N VAL A 49 -6.16 -0.53 0.01
CA VAL A 49 -6.71 -1.00 -1.27
C VAL A 49 -5.67 -0.92 -2.39
N ARG A 50 -4.56 -0.20 -2.16
CA ARG A 50 -3.35 -0.28 -2.98
C ARG A 50 -2.12 -0.13 -2.09
N ASP A 51 -1.21 -1.07 -2.30
CA ASP A 51 0.05 -1.19 -1.60
C ASP A 51 1.03 -0.04 -1.85
N CYS A 52 1.95 0.11 -0.89
CA CYS A 52 3.03 1.08 -0.86
C CYS A 52 3.96 0.94 -2.08
N ARG A 53 3.83 1.83 -3.08
CA ARG A 53 4.63 1.76 -4.33
C ARG A 53 5.02 3.13 -4.86
N GLY A 54 6.10 3.17 -5.65
CA GLY A 54 6.55 4.41 -6.30
C GLY A 54 5.49 5.01 -7.23
N SER A 55 5.35 6.32 -7.20
CA SER A 55 4.43 7.07 -8.06
C SER A 55 5.15 8.20 -8.78
N GLY A 56 5.15 8.15 -10.12
CA GLY A 56 5.74 9.20 -10.95
C GLY A 56 5.07 10.57 -10.79
N ASP A 57 3.80 10.60 -10.38
CA ASP A 57 3.02 11.83 -10.19
C ASP A 57 3.27 12.49 -8.82
N HIS A 58 4.12 11.91 -7.96
CA HIS A 58 4.35 12.32 -6.58
C HIS A 58 5.85 12.56 -6.35
N ASN A 59 6.53 13.29 -7.25
CA ASN A 59 7.98 13.53 -7.17
C ASN A 59 8.85 12.27 -6.98
N LEU A 60 8.40 11.13 -7.51
CA LEU A 60 8.99 9.79 -7.31
C LEU A 60 8.82 9.19 -5.90
N ASN A 61 8.12 9.87 -5.00
CA ASN A 61 7.72 9.34 -3.70
C ASN A 61 6.83 8.10 -3.82
N LYS A 62 6.78 7.35 -2.73
CA LYS A 62 5.92 6.18 -2.60
C LYS A 62 4.53 6.62 -2.15
N ILE A 63 3.53 5.87 -2.57
CA ILE A 63 2.14 6.13 -2.19
C ILE A 63 1.51 4.84 -1.67
N ARG A 64 0.61 4.97 -0.70
CA ARG A 64 -0.34 3.91 -0.31
C ARG A 64 -1.76 4.47 -0.41
N ILE A 65 -2.73 3.63 -0.78
CA ILE A 65 -4.14 4.05 -0.90
C ILE A 65 -4.97 3.28 0.11
N LEU A 66 -5.75 4.02 0.90
CA LEU A 66 -6.64 3.52 1.93
C LEU A 66 -8.08 3.92 1.58
N ALA A 67 -9.03 3.04 1.84
CA ALA A 67 -10.46 3.30 1.68
C ALA A 67 -11.16 3.19 3.04
N SER A 68 -12.03 4.14 3.35
CA SER A 68 -12.97 4.00 4.47
C SER A 68 -13.89 2.79 4.25
N PRO A 69 -14.52 2.25 5.30
CA PRO A 69 -15.44 1.12 5.16
C PRO A 69 -16.53 1.34 4.09
N GLU A 70 -17.06 2.56 3.99
CA GLU A 70 -18.09 2.97 3.04
C GLU A 70 -17.57 3.13 1.61
N ALA A 71 -16.26 3.42 1.47
CA ALA A 71 -15.58 3.58 0.20
C ALA A 71 -15.10 2.25 -0.40
N LEU A 72 -14.98 1.19 0.41
CA LEU A 72 -14.30 -0.05 0.02
C LEU A 72 -14.90 -0.73 -1.21
N GLY A 73 -16.20 -1.02 -1.19
CA GLY A 73 -16.90 -1.66 -2.31
C GLY A 73 -16.82 -0.84 -3.60
N PRO A 74 -17.29 0.43 -3.60
CA PRO A 74 -17.23 1.30 -4.78
C PRO A 74 -15.81 1.47 -5.34
N TYR A 75 -14.78 1.48 -4.48
CA TYR A 75 -13.39 1.56 -4.92
C TYR A 75 -12.92 0.28 -5.62
N GLN A 76 -13.23 -0.89 -5.07
CA GLN A 76 -12.76 -2.19 -5.58
C GLN A 76 -13.53 -2.63 -6.83
N ASP A 77 -14.87 -2.59 -6.76
CA ASP A 77 -15.75 -3.16 -7.77
C ASP A 77 -15.99 -2.18 -8.92
N ARG A 78 -15.85 -0.87 -8.64
CA ARG A 78 -16.02 0.23 -9.62
C ARG A 78 -17.35 0.19 -10.36
N ASP A 79 -18.37 -0.37 -9.73
CA ASP A 79 -19.68 -0.67 -10.29
C ASP A 79 -20.81 0.21 -9.70
N ALA A 80 -20.52 0.93 -8.62
CA ALA A 80 -21.44 1.82 -7.93
C ALA A 80 -20.78 3.19 -7.62
N PRO A 81 -21.59 4.26 -7.50
CA PRO A 81 -21.10 5.54 -7.00
C PRO A 81 -20.67 5.44 -5.53
N PHE A 82 -19.74 6.30 -5.11
CA PHE A 82 -19.39 6.45 -3.70
C PHE A 82 -20.56 7.09 -2.93
N PRO A 83 -20.95 6.54 -1.76
CA PRO A 83 -21.95 7.18 -0.91
C PRO A 83 -21.42 8.47 -0.27
N GLU A 84 -22.32 9.31 0.24
CA GLU A 84 -21.94 10.51 0.99
C GLU A 84 -21.08 10.13 2.20
N GLY A 85 -20.00 10.88 2.43
CA GLY A 85 -19.06 10.63 3.52
C GLY A 85 -18.02 9.54 3.26
N ALA A 86 -18.06 8.84 2.12
CA ALA A 86 -17.02 7.88 1.75
C ALA A 86 -15.68 8.59 1.49
N VAL A 87 -14.60 8.07 2.06
CA VAL A 87 -13.24 8.66 1.93
C VAL A 87 -12.29 7.66 1.30
N VAL A 88 -11.54 8.11 0.31
CA VAL A 88 -10.35 7.44 -0.21
C VAL A 88 -9.15 8.32 0.09
N LEU A 89 -8.25 7.83 0.93
CA LEU A 89 -7.05 8.56 1.33
C LEU A 89 -5.85 8.03 0.57
N LYS A 90 -5.05 8.95 0.03
CA LYS A 90 -3.76 8.66 -0.58
C LYS A 90 -2.69 9.24 0.33
N GLU A 91 -1.93 8.37 0.99
CA GLU A 91 -0.74 8.79 1.73
C GLU A 91 0.45 8.82 0.79
N GLU A 92 1.30 9.81 0.99
CA GLU A 92 2.60 9.95 0.36
C GLU A 92 3.68 9.67 1.41
N HIS A 93 4.71 8.93 1.00
CA HIS A 93 5.86 8.59 1.82
C HIS A 93 7.12 8.84 1.01
N ASP A 94 8.15 9.38 1.64
CA ASP A 94 9.40 9.69 0.97
C ASP A 94 10.02 8.48 0.26
N PHE A 95 10.69 8.78 -0.86
CA PHE A 95 11.57 7.82 -1.52
C PHE A 95 12.85 7.64 -0.68
N GLY A 96 13.16 6.40 -0.30
CA GLY A 96 14.38 6.04 0.44
C GLY A 96 15.61 5.88 -0.44
#